data_AF-A0A2G9ZYV0-F1
#
_entry.id   AF-A0A2G9ZYV0-F1
#
_cell.length_a   1.000
_cell.length_b   1.000
_cell.length_c   1.000
_cell.angle_alpha   90.00
_cell.angle_beta   90.00
_cell.angle_gamma   90.00
#
_symmetry.space_group_name_H-M   'P 1'
#
loop_
_entity.id
_entity.type
_entity.pdbx_description
1 polymer ?
#
loop_
_entity_poly.entity_id
_entity_poly.type
_entity_poly.pdbx_seq_one_letter_code
_entity_poly.pdbx_strand_id
1 'polypeptide(L)'
;MTMKNLLRFYFITDDQAPALTPLKQVEIAICAGATAVQYRNKSFSLTDFEEACAIRNLCRLHGVPHIVNDDILLAKALAADGVHVGQADDAAGLARSVLGKNAIIGVSVADLEEMAKTDLSVCDYIGAGPVFATATKADAGAVIGPEGLRAVIENTSLPVVAIGGIDASRASTCFSCGAAGVAVISAISRASDPLNQARELGRACGCPERTLQTGWQNEFALIEKLILRGAVPLAAVSSALKIGPGDDAALLSSIVRPVVTTDTQRENVHFRRRWQTLDEIGEKAVEITFSDLAASYARPLALFVNLSLPSTLSDADLETLYAGIGTALSRHGAVLGGGNISSGREFSMDLFAVGEGHPEIFPQRSCARPGDGLYVTGPIGLSRAGLECLNTGETDYPELIEKFKSPRARFDAAEILADFNVACAMDISDGLAGDAGHIAAASKVAIRFEDSFSNVPPALAQFCRQHGKDPQSMMLSGGEDYELLFACLPELFLQIKKRIPEAFQVGICLPFSGELILNLPAEARAFDHGTDRQV
;
A
#
# COMPACT_ATOMS: atom_id res chain seq x y z
N MET A 1 -12.54 -3.25 9.66
CA MET A 1 -13.30 -4.32 10.34
C MET A 1 -13.28 -4.07 11.85
N THR A 2 -14.34 -4.42 12.59
CA THR A 2 -14.32 -4.35 14.07
C THR A 2 -13.57 -5.55 14.64
N MET A 3 -12.95 -5.40 15.82
CA MET A 3 -12.27 -6.51 16.50
C MET A 3 -13.18 -7.73 16.71
N LYS A 4 -14.46 -7.51 17.02
CA LYS A 4 -15.46 -8.59 17.13
C LYS A 4 -15.58 -9.43 15.85
N ASN A 5 -15.50 -8.81 14.67
CA ASN A 5 -15.60 -9.54 13.41
C ASN A 5 -14.34 -10.36 13.10
N LEU A 6 -13.17 -9.90 13.54
CA LEU A 6 -11.90 -10.63 13.38
C LEU A 6 -11.87 -11.89 14.25
N LEU A 7 -12.57 -11.91 15.38
CA LEU A 7 -12.46 -12.99 16.36
C LEU A 7 -13.55 -14.07 16.24
N ARG A 8 -14.52 -13.94 15.33
CA ARG A 8 -15.72 -14.82 15.26
C ARG A 8 -15.39 -16.32 15.22
N PHE A 9 -14.53 -16.71 14.29
CA PHE A 9 -14.03 -18.08 14.17
C PHE A 9 -12.51 -18.03 14.35
N TYR A 10 -12.06 -18.31 15.57
CA TYR A 10 -10.66 -18.26 15.95
C TYR A 10 -10.06 -19.68 15.96
N PHE A 11 -9.19 -19.98 15.01
CA PHE A 11 -8.49 -21.26 14.98
C PHE A 11 -7.14 -21.17 15.68
N ILE A 12 -6.78 -22.20 16.46
CA ILE A 12 -5.49 -22.32 17.15
C ILE A 12 -4.81 -23.60 16.67
N THR A 13 -3.56 -23.51 16.21
CA THR A 13 -2.82 -24.68 15.73
C THR A 13 -2.50 -25.67 16.85
N ASP A 14 -2.39 -26.94 16.49
CA ASP A 14 -2.00 -28.03 17.38
C ASP A 14 -0.70 -28.65 16.87
N ASP A 15 0.42 -28.29 17.50
CA ASP A 15 1.75 -28.81 17.17
C ASP A 15 1.90 -30.32 17.42
N GLN A 16 0.97 -30.91 18.18
CA GLN A 16 0.97 -32.34 18.53
C GLN A 16 -0.11 -33.13 17.78
N ALA A 17 -0.77 -32.54 16.79
CA ALA A 17 -1.75 -33.26 15.98
C ALA A 17 -1.05 -34.32 15.11
N PRO A 18 -1.48 -35.59 15.16
CA PRO A 18 -0.74 -36.69 14.53
C PRO A 18 -0.87 -36.72 13.00
N ALA A 19 -1.93 -36.13 12.44
CA ALA A 19 -2.31 -36.31 11.05
C ALA A 19 -2.06 -35.07 10.16
N LEU A 20 -1.88 -33.89 10.74
CA LEU A 20 -1.81 -32.63 10.00
C LEU A 20 -0.71 -31.74 10.56
N THR A 21 0.15 -31.23 9.68
CA THR A 21 1.08 -30.15 10.04
C THR A 21 0.32 -28.88 10.41
N PRO A 22 0.86 -28.00 11.27
CA PRO A 22 0.27 -26.71 11.57
C PRO A 22 -0.14 -25.91 10.32
N LEU A 23 0.69 -25.89 9.27
CA LEU A 23 0.34 -25.21 8.02
C LEU A 23 -0.93 -25.78 7.39
N LYS A 24 -1.05 -27.12 7.30
CA LYS A 24 -2.23 -27.77 6.72
C LYS A 24 -3.50 -27.52 7.53
N GLN A 25 -3.36 -27.47 8.86
CA GLN A 25 -4.48 -27.12 9.74
C GLN A 25 -5.00 -25.69 9.44
N VAL A 26 -4.08 -24.74 9.26
CA VAL A 26 -4.43 -23.35 8.95
C VAL A 26 -5.09 -23.22 7.58
N GLU A 27 -4.60 -23.91 6.55
CA GLU A 27 -5.25 -23.93 5.23
C GLU A 27 -6.70 -24.38 5.31
N ILE A 28 -6.96 -25.45 6.07
CA ILE A 28 -8.31 -26.00 6.28
C ILE A 28 -9.19 -24.99 7.01
N ALA A 29 -8.68 -24.38 8.08
CA ALA A 29 -9.43 -23.41 8.87
C ALA A 29 -9.78 -22.15 8.05
N ILE A 30 -8.83 -21.58 7.30
CA ILE A 30 -9.05 -20.39 6.46
C ILE A 30 -10.04 -20.70 5.34
N CYS A 31 -9.91 -21.85 4.68
CA CYS A 31 -10.84 -22.31 3.64
C CYS A 31 -12.27 -22.43 4.19
N ALA A 32 -12.42 -22.86 5.45
CA ALA A 32 -13.71 -22.92 6.13
C ALA A 32 -14.20 -21.58 6.73
N GLY A 33 -13.46 -20.49 6.54
CA GLY A 33 -13.89 -19.15 6.94
C GLY A 33 -13.31 -18.64 8.26
N ALA A 34 -12.25 -19.25 8.81
CA ALA A 34 -11.60 -18.76 10.03
C ALA A 34 -11.23 -17.27 9.91
N THR A 35 -11.57 -16.48 10.92
CA THR A 35 -11.38 -15.02 10.91
C THR A 35 -10.13 -14.58 11.67
N ALA A 36 -9.57 -15.46 12.52
CA ALA A 36 -8.28 -15.30 13.18
C ALA A 36 -7.56 -16.65 13.30
N VAL A 37 -6.22 -16.63 13.30
CA VAL A 37 -5.38 -17.81 13.48
C VAL A 37 -4.36 -17.55 14.58
N GLN A 38 -4.27 -18.45 15.55
CA GLN A 38 -3.24 -18.46 16.58
C GLN A 38 -2.22 -19.53 16.26
N TYR A 39 -0.97 -19.15 16.03
CA TYR A 39 0.14 -20.10 15.94
C TYR A 39 0.58 -20.48 17.35
N ARG A 40 0.31 -21.73 17.72
CA ARG A 40 0.72 -22.37 18.97
C ARG A 40 1.64 -23.54 18.65
N ASN A 41 2.87 -23.44 19.14
CA ASN A 41 3.85 -24.51 19.16
C ASN A 41 4.58 -24.48 20.52
N LYS A 42 4.26 -25.42 21.42
CA LYS A 42 4.86 -25.46 22.77
C LYS A 42 6.27 -26.05 22.77
N SER A 43 6.69 -26.63 21.65
CA SER A 43 8.01 -27.22 21.45
C SER A 43 8.80 -26.47 20.39
N PHE A 44 8.55 -25.16 20.25
CA PHE A 44 9.13 -24.35 19.19
C PHE A 44 10.66 -24.38 19.19
N SER A 45 11.22 -24.52 18.00
CA SER A 45 12.64 -24.44 17.71
C SER A 45 12.87 -23.63 16.43
N LEU A 46 14.12 -23.20 16.18
CA LEU A 46 14.44 -22.40 15.00
C LEU A 46 14.16 -23.13 13.67
N THR A 47 14.09 -24.47 13.66
CA THR A 47 13.71 -25.22 12.46
C THR A 47 12.23 -25.04 12.09
N ASP A 48 11.38 -24.60 13.04
CA ASP A 48 9.96 -24.37 12.81
C ASP A 48 9.69 -22.95 12.27
N PHE A 49 10.70 -22.09 12.22
CA PHE A 49 10.56 -20.68 11.85
C PHE A 49 10.05 -20.50 10.41
N GLU A 50 10.47 -21.36 9.48
CA GLU A 50 10.00 -21.33 8.10
C GLU A 50 8.51 -21.69 8.00
N GLU A 51 8.05 -22.71 8.74
CA GLU A 51 6.63 -23.06 8.79
C GLU A 51 5.80 -21.92 9.40
N ALA A 52 6.27 -21.33 10.49
CA ALA A 52 5.61 -20.18 11.11
C ALA A 52 5.54 -18.97 10.15
N CYS A 53 6.58 -18.73 9.35
CA CYS A 53 6.57 -17.72 8.29
C CYS A 53 5.55 -18.06 7.19
N ALA A 54 5.47 -19.32 6.76
CA ALA A 54 4.50 -19.76 5.77
C ALA A 54 3.05 -19.58 6.26
N ILE A 55 2.77 -19.94 7.51
CA ILE A 55 1.47 -19.72 8.17
C ILE A 55 1.14 -18.22 8.22
N ARG A 56 2.08 -17.39 8.66
CA ARG A 56 1.91 -15.93 8.72
C ARG A 56 1.62 -15.35 7.33
N ASN A 57 2.34 -15.79 6.30
CA ASN A 57 2.13 -15.33 4.93
C ASN A 57 0.77 -15.74 4.38
N LEU A 58 0.35 -16.99 4.65
CA LEU A 58 -0.98 -17.48 4.28
C LEU A 58 -2.09 -16.67 4.98
N CYS A 59 -1.94 -16.40 6.27
CA CYS A 59 -2.88 -15.57 7.02
C CYS A 59 -3.00 -14.16 6.41
N ARG A 60 -1.87 -13.51 6.11
CA ARG A 60 -1.84 -12.18 5.49
C ARG A 60 -2.49 -12.15 4.11
N LEU A 61 -2.23 -13.15 3.28
CA LEU A 61 -2.83 -13.28 1.94
C LEU A 61 -4.36 -13.30 2.00
N HIS A 62 -4.91 -13.86 3.08
CA HIS A 62 -6.35 -14.02 3.29
C HIS A 62 -6.97 -12.94 4.19
N GLY A 63 -6.21 -11.92 4.58
CA GLY A 63 -6.66 -10.87 5.50
C GLY A 63 -7.06 -11.41 6.89
N VAL A 64 -6.49 -12.55 7.30
CA VAL A 64 -6.73 -13.20 8.58
C VAL A 64 -5.59 -12.81 9.53
N PRO A 65 -5.85 -12.24 10.72
CA PRO A 65 -4.79 -11.91 11.67
C PRO A 65 -4.04 -13.16 12.15
N HIS A 66 -2.71 -13.08 12.10
CA HIS A 66 -1.79 -14.08 12.62
C HIS A 66 -1.32 -13.69 14.03
N ILE A 67 -1.76 -14.44 15.03
CA ILE A 67 -1.48 -14.19 16.45
C ILE A 67 -0.53 -15.28 16.96
N VAL A 68 0.54 -14.92 17.66
CA VAL A 68 1.43 -15.91 18.28
C VAL A 68 0.96 -16.24 19.70
N ASN A 69 1.03 -17.50 20.08
CA ASN A 69 0.72 -17.96 21.42
C ASN A 69 1.92 -17.76 22.35
N ASP A 70 1.73 -17.03 23.45
CA ASP A 70 2.61 -16.80 24.62
C ASP A 70 3.92 -16.04 24.34
N ASP A 71 4.58 -16.28 23.21
CA ASP A 71 5.93 -15.77 22.94
C ASP A 71 5.92 -14.40 22.22
N ILE A 72 6.21 -13.35 22.98
CA ILE A 72 6.28 -11.96 22.50
C ILE A 72 7.45 -11.76 21.51
N LEU A 73 8.58 -12.41 21.74
CA LEU A 73 9.77 -12.24 20.90
C LEU A 73 9.61 -12.95 19.57
N LEU A 74 8.99 -14.14 19.57
CA LEU A 74 8.61 -14.83 18.35
C LEU A 74 7.57 -14.04 17.56
N ALA A 75 6.57 -13.45 18.24
CA ALA A 75 5.61 -12.54 17.60
C ALA A 75 6.32 -11.38 16.89
N LYS A 76 7.31 -10.76 17.56
CA LYS A 76 8.12 -9.69 16.97
C LYS A 76 8.94 -10.19 15.78
N ALA A 77 9.63 -11.33 15.92
CA ALA A 77 10.50 -11.90 14.90
C ALA A 77 9.73 -12.29 13.62
N LEU A 78 8.51 -12.80 13.77
CA LEU A 78 7.63 -13.14 12.65
C LEU A 78 6.92 -11.93 12.04
N ALA A 79 7.03 -10.76 12.67
CA ALA A 79 6.17 -9.60 12.41
C ALA A 79 4.68 -10.00 12.43
N ALA A 80 4.29 -10.80 13.42
CA ALA A 80 2.91 -11.23 13.62
C ALA A 80 1.99 -10.02 13.89
N ASP A 81 0.70 -10.16 13.58
CA ASP A 81 -0.28 -9.11 13.83
C ASP A 81 -0.56 -8.94 15.32
N GLY A 82 -0.24 -9.95 16.13
CA GLY A 82 -0.48 -9.93 17.56
C GLY A 82 0.14 -11.07 18.35
N VAL A 83 -0.10 -11.04 19.65
CA VAL A 83 0.22 -12.10 20.60
C VAL A 83 -0.98 -12.34 21.52
N HIS A 84 -1.13 -13.56 21.99
CA HIS A 84 -2.10 -13.90 23.03
C HIS A 84 -1.35 -14.59 24.17
N VAL A 85 -1.51 -14.06 25.37
CA VAL A 85 -0.77 -14.49 26.58
C VAL A 85 -1.72 -15.07 27.63
N GLY A 86 -1.27 -16.10 28.33
CA GLY A 86 -1.89 -16.62 29.54
C GLY A 86 -1.42 -15.90 30.80
N GLN A 87 -2.02 -16.26 31.93
CA GLN A 87 -1.72 -15.66 33.25
C GLN A 87 -0.31 -15.98 33.76
N ALA A 88 0.32 -17.05 33.27
CA ALA A 88 1.66 -17.49 33.66
C ALA A 88 2.76 -17.00 32.70
N ASP A 89 2.40 -16.33 31.61
CA ASP A 89 3.32 -15.86 30.59
C ASP A 89 3.79 -14.42 30.88
N ASP A 90 4.57 -13.85 29.98
CA ASP A 90 4.95 -12.43 30.06
C ASP A 90 3.72 -11.51 30.04
N ALA A 91 3.79 -10.42 30.81
CA ALA A 91 2.68 -9.50 30.97
C ALA A 91 2.25 -8.84 29.64
N ALA A 92 0.94 -8.67 29.44
CA ALA A 92 0.38 -8.00 28.26
C ALA A 92 0.94 -6.58 28.03
N GLY A 93 1.30 -5.85 29.09
CA GLY A 93 1.95 -4.55 29.00
C GLY A 93 3.35 -4.60 28.34
N LEU A 94 4.10 -5.68 28.56
CA LEU A 94 5.37 -5.92 27.89
C LEU A 94 5.13 -6.18 26.39
N ALA A 95 4.12 -6.98 26.05
CA ALA A 95 3.74 -7.23 24.67
C ALA A 95 3.40 -5.92 23.93
N ARG A 96 2.61 -5.04 24.56
CA ARG A 96 2.28 -3.71 24.01
C ARG A 96 3.51 -2.86 23.77
N SER A 97 4.47 -2.90 24.69
CA SER A 97 5.72 -2.14 24.61
C SER A 97 6.65 -2.65 23.50
N VAL A 98 6.76 -3.97 23.32
CA VAL A 98 7.66 -4.60 22.33
C VAL A 98 7.08 -4.59 20.92
N LEU A 99 5.79 -4.93 20.78
CA LEU A 99 5.13 -5.06 19.49
C LEU A 99 4.58 -3.73 18.97
N GLY A 100 4.27 -2.80 19.86
CA GLY A 100 3.82 -1.45 19.54
C GLY A 100 2.30 -1.27 19.61
N LYS A 101 1.87 -0.02 19.40
CA LYS A 101 0.47 0.41 19.59
C LYS A 101 -0.56 -0.28 18.68
N ASN A 102 -0.13 -0.83 17.54
CA ASN A 102 -1.03 -1.44 16.55
C ASN A 102 -1.15 -2.96 16.69
N ALA A 103 -0.38 -3.59 17.58
CA ALA A 103 -0.42 -5.05 17.75
C ALA A 103 -1.74 -5.50 18.38
N ILE A 104 -2.26 -6.66 17.99
CA ILE A 104 -3.44 -7.26 18.60
C ILE A 104 -3.00 -8.05 19.84
N ILE A 105 -3.48 -7.68 21.02
CA ILE A 105 -3.09 -8.32 22.29
C ILE A 105 -4.29 -9.00 22.92
N GLY A 106 -4.23 -10.33 22.99
CA GLY A 106 -5.20 -11.15 23.69
C GLY A 106 -4.69 -11.61 25.06
N VAL A 107 -5.60 -11.81 26.01
CA VAL A 107 -5.27 -12.42 27.30
C VAL A 107 -6.28 -13.50 27.67
N SER A 108 -5.81 -14.62 28.23
CA SER A 108 -6.69 -15.66 28.79
C SER A 108 -7.11 -15.34 30.22
N VAL A 109 -8.39 -15.55 30.52
CA VAL A 109 -8.99 -15.36 31.85
C VAL A 109 -9.94 -16.53 32.13
N ALA A 110 -9.79 -17.17 33.28
CA ALA A 110 -10.66 -18.25 33.73
C ALA A 110 -11.86 -17.73 34.55
N ASP A 111 -11.70 -16.68 35.34
CA ASP A 111 -12.77 -16.16 36.20
C ASP A 111 -12.67 -14.64 36.44
N LEU A 112 -13.63 -14.09 37.19
CA LEU A 112 -13.65 -12.66 37.52
C LEU A 112 -12.49 -12.23 38.42
N GLU A 113 -11.87 -13.14 39.17
CA GLU A 113 -10.76 -12.82 40.05
C GLU A 113 -9.47 -12.62 39.22
N GLU A 114 -9.20 -13.51 38.26
CA GLU A 114 -8.12 -13.33 37.29
C GLU A 114 -8.33 -12.07 36.45
N MET A 115 -9.58 -11.81 36.03
CA MET A 115 -9.91 -10.61 35.26
C MET A 115 -9.60 -9.34 36.05
N ALA A 116 -9.95 -9.28 37.33
CA ALA A 116 -9.71 -8.12 38.18
C ALA A 116 -8.22 -7.85 38.43
N LYS A 117 -7.37 -8.89 38.32
CA LYS A 117 -5.91 -8.79 38.47
C LYS A 117 -5.19 -8.51 37.15
N THR A 118 -5.89 -8.61 36.02
CA THR A 118 -5.33 -8.40 34.69
C THR A 118 -5.50 -6.94 34.28
N ASP A 119 -4.42 -6.27 33.86
CA ASP A 119 -4.52 -4.96 33.24
C ASP A 119 -5.09 -5.08 31.82
N LEU A 120 -6.42 -4.93 31.72
CA LEU A 120 -7.13 -5.00 30.46
C LEU A 120 -6.95 -3.74 29.60
N SER A 121 -6.40 -2.64 30.13
CA SER A 121 -6.26 -1.38 29.38
C SER A 121 -5.29 -1.46 28.20
N VAL A 122 -4.39 -2.45 28.22
CA VAL A 122 -3.41 -2.72 27.16
C VAL A 122 -3.85 -3.86 26.20
N CYS A 123 -4.97 -4.52 26.49
CA CYS A 123 -5.50 -5.65 25.74
C CYS A 123 -6.60 -5.25 24.75
N ASP A 124 -6.73 -6.02 23.67
CA ASP A 124 -7.73 -5.82 22.62
C ASP A 124 -8.90 -6.80 22.72
N TYR A 125 -8.69 -7.96 23.35
CA TYR A 125 -9.73 -8.96 23.58
C TYR A 125 -9.35 -9.94 24.71
N ILE A 126 -10.34 -10.70 25.19
CA ILE A 126 -10.19 -11.72 26.25
C ILE A 126 -10.54 -13.09 25.69
N GLY A 127 -9.73 -14.11 26.01
CA GLY A 127 -10.10 -15.52 25.88
C GLY A 127 -10.66 -16.04 27.20
N ALA A 128 -11.96 -16.35 27.27
CA ALA A 128 -12.61 -16.78 28.50
C ALA A 128 -12.89 -18.28 28.50
N GLY A 129 -12.33 -19.02 29.46
CA GLY A 129 -12.54 -20.46 29.56
C GLY A 129 -11.55 -21.21 30.48
N PRO A 130 -11.64 -22.54 30.53
CA PRO A 130 -12.41 -23.40 29.63
C PRO A 130 -13.92 -23.36 29.87
N VAL A 131 -14.71 -23.10 28.82
CA VAL A 131 -16.19 -23.07 28.91
C VAL A 131 -16.78 -24.48 29.01
N PHE A 132 -16.15 -25.45 28.35
CA PHE A 132 -16.50 -26.86 28.42
C PHE A 132 -15.27 -27.73 28.68
N ALA A 133 -15.49 -28.97 29.13
CA ALA A 133 -14.40 -29.91 29.35
C ALA A 133 -13.59 -30.17 28.05
N THR A 134 -12.26 -30.19 28.18
CA THR A 134 -11.32 -30.43 27.08
C THR A 134 -10.11 -31.21 27.57
N ALA A 135 -9.56 -32.08 26.73
CA ALA A 135 -8.34 -32.83 27.01
C ALA A 135 -7.11 -32.31 26.22
N THR A 136 -7.26 -31.20 25.50
CA THR A 136 -6.26 -30.72 24.52
C THR A 136 -5.12 -29.92 25.18
N LYS A 137 -5.37 -29.35 26.36
CA LYS A 137 -4.44 -28.55 27.16
C LYS A 137 -4.25 -29.22 28.52
N ALA A 138 -3.01 -29.56 28.89
CA ALA A 138 -2.70 -30.19 30.19
C ALA A 138 -2.94 -29.23 31.38
N ASP A 139 -3.00 -27.94 31.08
CA ASP A 139 -3.24 -26.79 31.95
C ASP A 139 -4.69 -26.27 31.89
N ALA A 140 -5.63 -27.01 31.29
CA ALA A 140 -7.02 -26.60 31.26
C ALA A 140 -7.56 -26.49 32.71
N GLY A 141 -7.84 -25.24 33.15
CA GLY A 141 -8.39 -24.94 34.47
C GLY A 141 -9.80 -25.50 34.69
N ALA A 142 -10.42 -25.14 35.82
CA ALA A 142 -11.78 -25.57 36.12
C ALA A 142 -12.77 -25.07 35.05
N VAL A 143 -13.75 -25.91 34.69
CA VAL A 143 -14.77 -25.55 33.70
C VAL A 143 -15.69 -24.48 34.26
N ILE A 144 -15.79 -23.34 33.57
CA ILE A 144 -16.57 -22.18 34.04
C ILE A 144 -18.03 -22.20 33.54
N GLY A 145 -18.31 -22.99 32.50
CA GLY A 145 -19.64 -23.12 31.92
C GLY A 145 -20.14 -21.88 31.17
N PRO A 146 -21.32 -21.95 30.53
CA PRO A 146 -21.96 -20.82 29.87
C PRO A 146 -22.24 -19.64 30.82
N GLU A 147 -22.56 -19.92 32.08
CA GLU A 147 -22.82 -18.90 33.10
C GLU A 147 -21.55 -18.12 33.46
N GLY A 148 -20.41 -18.81 33.64
CA GLY A 148 -19.13 -18.16 33.88
C GLY A 148 -18.67 -17.32 32.69
N LEU A 149 -18.87 -17.83 31.47
CA LEU A 149 -18.61 -17.07 30.24
C LEU A 149 -19.44 -15.77 30.20
N ARG A 150 -20.74 -15.86 30.51
CA ARG A 150 -21.62 -14.68 30.56
C ARG A 150 -21.16 -13.67 31.62
N ALA A 151 -20.76 -14.14 32.80
CA ALA A 151 -20.26 -13.28 33.86
C ALA A 151 -19.03 -12.46 33.42
N VAL A 152 -18.08 -13.07 32.71
CA VAL A 152 -16.92 -12.35 32.14
C VAL A 152 -17.36 -11.29 31.13
N ILE A 153 -18.27 -11.66 30.21
CA ILE A 153 -18.79 -10.75 29.17
C ILE A 153 -19.47 -9.52 29.77
N GLU A 154 -20.27 -9.70 30.81
CA GLU A 154 -21.03 -8.60 31.45
C GLU A 154 -20.13 -7.61 32.21
N ASN A 155 -18.89 -8.00 32.52
CA ASN A 155 -17.96 -7.20 33.33
C ASN A 155 -16.80 -6.58 32.51
N THR A 156 -16.88 -6.62 31.18
CA THR A 156 -15.87 -5.98 30.31
C THR A 156 -16.50 -5.34 29.08
N SER A 157 -15.86 -4.26 28.58
CA SER A 157 -16.19 -3.68 27.28
C SER A 157 -15.41 -4.33 26.13
N LEU A 158 -14.40 -5.15 26.44
CA LEU A 158 -13.60 -5.83 25.43
C LEU A 158 -14.37 -7.00 24.79
N PRO A 159 -14.13 -7.30 23.50
CA PRO A 159 -14.58 -8.54 22.89
C PRO A 159 -14.09 -9.77 23.68
N VAL A 160 -15.00 -10.70 23.97
CA VAL A 160 -14.67 -11.97 24.62
C VAL A 160 -14.81 -13.12 23.64
N VAL A 161 -13.77 -13.94 23.53
CA VAL A 161 -13.76 -15.19 22.78
C VAL A 161 -13.91 -16.33 23.75
N ALA A 162 -14.91 -17.18 23.55
CA ALA A 162 -15.05 -18.40 24.33
C ALA A 162 -13.94 -19.39 23.96
N ILE A 163 -13.26 -19.96 24.95
CA ILE A 163 -12.18 -20.94 24.73
C ILE A 163 -12.44 -22.23 25.52
N GLY A 164 -11.88 -23.35 25.06
CA GLY A 164 -11.89 -24.63 25.78
C GLY A 164 -13.15 -25.48 25.56
N GLY A 165 -12.95 -26.63 24.90
CA GLY A 165 -14.00 -27.66 24.74
C GLY A 165 -15.11 -27.30 23.76
N ILE A 166 -14.84 -26.41 22.80
CA ILE A 166 -15.84 -25.93 21.84
C ILE A 166 -15.73 -26.68 20.51
N ASP A 167 -16.89 -27.01 19.95
CA ASP A 167 -17.09 -27.56 18.61
C ASP A 167 -18.26 -26.83 17.93
N ALA A 168 -18.62 -27.24 16.70
CA ALA A 168 -19.71 -26.62 15.95
C ALA A 168 -21.08 -26.66 16.67
N SER A 169 -21.35 -27.72 17.45
CA SER A 169 -22.61 -27.87 18.18
C SER A 169 -22.70 -26.94 19.39
N ARG A 170 -21.56 -26.59 20.00
CA ARG A 170 -21.46 -25.75 21.21
C ARG A 170 -21.25 -24.28 20.91
N ALA A 171 -20.84 -23.93 19.69
CA ALA A 171 -20.58 -22.54 19.30
C ALA A 171 -21.81 -21.63 19.49
N SER A 172 -23.00 -22.12 19.13
CA SER A 172 -24.27 -21.39 19.28
C SER A 172 -24.57 -20.98 20.73
N THR A 173 -24.20 -21.83 21.70
CA THR A 173 -24.36 -21.56 23.13
C THR A 173 -23.45 -20.41 23.57
N CYS A 174 -22.20 -20.39 23.08
CA CYS A 174 -21.24 -19.33 23.38
C CYS A 174 -21.71 -17.98 22.81
N PHE A 175 -22.18 -17.96 21.56
CA PHE A 175 -22.73 -16.74 20.95
C PHE A 175 -23.99 -16.25 21.66
N SER A 176 -24.84 -17.16 22.14
CA SER A 176 -26.03 -16.81 22.94
C SER A 176 -25.69 -16.21 24.31
N CYS A 177 -24.46 -16.43 24.81
CA CYS A 177 -23.94 -15.75 26.00
C CYS A 177 -23.36 -14.37 25.72
N GLY A 178 -23.24 -13.97 24.44
CA GLY A 178 -22.68 -12.70 24.02
C GLY A 178 -21.21 -12.75 23.58
N ALA A 179 -20.63 -13.95 23.44
CA ALA A 179 -19.25 -14.08 22.97
C ALA A 179 -19.09 -13.46 21.58
N ALA A 180 -18.00 -12.71 21.38
CA ALA A 180 -17.64 -12.15 20.08
C ALA A 180 -17.18 -13.25 19.10
N GLY A 181 -16.70 -14.37 19.62
CA GLY A 181 -16.24 -15.50 18.84
C GLY A 181 -15.96 -16.74 19.67
N VAL A 182 -15.52 -17.79 19.00
CA VAL A 182 -15.12 -19.06 19.63
C VAL A 182 -13.73 -19.47 19.15
N ALA A 183 -12.90 -19.96 20.07
CA ALA A 183 -11.59 -20.51 19.75
C ALA A 183 -11.58 -22.04 19.82
N VAL A 184 -11.03 -22.68 18.79
CA VAL A 184 -10.96 -24.14 18.69
C VAL A 184 -9.56 -24.64 18.33
N ILE A 185 -9.24 -25.85 18.82
CA ILE A 185 -8.01 -26.59 18.49
C ILE A 185 -8.42 -27.96 17.92
N SER A 186 -8.68 -28.91 18.82
CA SER A 186 -8.87 -30.33 18.52
C SER A 186 -10.15 -30.66 17.77
N ALA A 187 -11.16 -29.79 17.81
CA ALA A 187 -12.38 -29.94 17.02
C ALA A 187 -12.09 -30.00 15.51
N ILE A 188 -10.96 -29.41 15.08
CA ILE A 188 -10.48 -29.48 13.69
C ILE A 188 -9.21 -30.32 13.62
N SER A 189 -8.18 -29.99 14.40
CA SER A 189 -6.83 -30.58 14.25
C SER A 189 -6.77 -32.08 14.51
N ARG A 190 -7.71 -32.63 15.30
CA ARG A 190 -7.78 -34.06 15.66
C ARG A 190 -9.06 -34.75 15.18
N ALA A 191 -9.84 -34.09 14.33
CA ALA A 191 -11.03 -34.71 13.74
C ALA A 191 -10.65 -35.79 12.73
N SER A 192 -11.52 -36.79 12.55
CA SER A 192 -11.37 -37.77 11.47
C SER A 192 -11.56 -37.14 10.08
N ASP A 193 -12.39 -36.10 9.99
CA ASP A 193 -12.56 -35.25 8.80
C ASP A 193 -12.41 -33.77 9.21
N PRO A 194 -11.16 -33.26 9.26
CA PRO A 194 -10.88 -31.88 9.66
C PRO A 194 -11.56 -30.83 8.78
N LEU A 195 -11.68 -31.09 7.47
CA LEU A 195 -12.28 -30.12 6.54
C LEU A 195 -13.79 -30.00 6.77
N ASN A 196 -14.51 -31.13 6.92
CA ASN A 196 -15.94 -31.07 7.20
C ASN A 196 -16.22 -30.43 8.56
N GLN A 197 -15.44 -30.76 9.60
CA GLN A 197 -15.60 -30.14 10.92
C GLN A 197 -15.32 -28.63 10.90
N ALA A 198 -14.29 -28.19 10.17
CA ALA A 198 -14.01 -26.77 10.01
C ALA A 198 -15.18 -26.05 9.31
N ARG A 199 -15.76 -26.64 8.26
CA ARG A 199 -16.94 -26.07 7.54
C ARG A 199 -18.17 -25.99 8.42
N GLU A 200 -18.46 -27.01 9.22
CA GLU A 200 -19.55 -27.00 10.19
C GLU A 200 -19.37 -25.87 11.21
N LEU A 201 -18.15 -25.68 11.70
CA LEU A 201 -17.83 -24.59 12.61
C LEU A 201 -17.94 -23.22 11.95
N GLY A 202 -17.45 -23.06 10.72
CA GLY A 202 -17.60 -21.84 9.93
C GLY A 202 -19.07 -21.43 9.79
N ARG A 203 -19.94 -22.39 9.43
CA ARG A 203 -21.40 -22.17 9.37
C ARG A 203 -21.99 -21.79 10.73
N ALA A 204 -21.59 -22.47 11.81
CA ALA A 204 -22.04 -22.17 13.16
C ALA A 204 -21.60 -20.75 13.62
N CYS A 205 -20.47 -20.26 13.13
CA CYS A 205 -19.97 -18.90 13.42
C CYS A 205 -20.56 -17.82 12.49
N GLY A 206 -21.29 -18.21 11.44
CA GLY A 206 -21.76 -17.31 10.39
C GLY A 206 -20.64 -16.80 9.47
N CYS A 207 -19.58 -17.59 9.31
CA CYS A 207 -18.41 -17.27 8.51
C CYS A 207 -18.49 -18.04 7.18
N PRO A 208 -18.53 -17.36 6.02
CA PRO A 208 -18.57 -18.03 4.72
C PRO A 208 -17.25 -18.74 4.40
N GLU A 209 -17.34 -19.84 3.67
CA GLU A 209 -16.18 -20.54 3.10
C GLU A 209 -15.41 -19.61 2.14
N ARG A 210 -14.11 -19.82 2.02
CA ARG A 210 -13.21 -19.04 1.16
C ARG A 210 -12.43 -19.95 0.22
N THR A 211 -12.19 -19.45 -0.99
CA THR A 211 -11.24 -20.10 -1.90
C THR A 211 -9.82 -19.83 -1.40
N LEU A 212 -9.07 -20.88 -1.12
CA LEU A 212 -7.68 -20.74 -0.73
C LEU A 212 -6.85 -20.26 -1.93
N GLN A 213 -6.37 -19.03 -1.83
CA GLN A 213 -5.34 -18.48 -2.70
C GLN A 213 -3.98 -18.90 -2.16
N THR A 214 -3.05 -19.11 -3.07
CA THR A 214 -1.63 -19.28 -2.76
C THR A 214 -0.88 -18.06 -3.28
N GLY A 215 0.19 -17.66 -2.61
CA GLY A 215 1.09 -16.66 -3.16
C GLY A 215 1.68 -17.17 -4.47
N TRP A 216 2.11 -16.27 -5.34
CA TRP A 216 2.74 -16.68 -6.60
C TRP A 216 3.90 -17.64 -6.35
N GLN A 217 3.92 -18.78 -7.05
CA GLN A 217 4.90 -19.87 -6.82
C GLN A 217 5.84 -20.09 -8.00
N ASN A 218 5.41 -19.75 -9.21
CA ASN A 218 6.15 -20.02 -10.44
C ASN A 218 6.15 -18.76 -11.31
N GLU A 219 7.33 -18.17 -11.43
CA GLU A 219 7.60 -16.98 -12.23
C GLU A 219 7.09 -17.12 -13.67
N PHE A 220 7.47 -18.19 -14.37
CA PHE A 220 7.11 -18.41 -15.76
C PHE A 220 5.60 -18.61 -15.96
N ALA A 221 4.95 -19.35 -15.06
CA ALA A 221 3.50 -19.54 -15.13
C ALA A 221 2.73 -18.24 -14.88
N LEU A 222 3.26 -17.37 -14.01
CA LEU A 222 2.71 -16.05 -13.75
C LEU A 222 2.91 -15.13 -14.97
N ILE A 223 4.13 -15.07 -15.51
CA ILE A 223 4.44 -14.32 -16.74
C ILE A 223 3.51 -14.75 -17.89
N GLU A 224 3.32 -16.06 -18.08
CA GLU A 224 2.42 -16.61 -19.07
C GLU A 224 0.96 -16.14 -18.85
N LYS A 225 0.47 -16.15 -17.60
CA LYS A 225 -0.88 -15.65 -17.28
C LYS A 225 -1.03 -14.16 -17.58
N LEU A 226 -0.06 -13.35 -17.16
CA LEU A 226 -0.10 -11.90 -17.31
C LEU A 226 -0.03 -11.47 -18.79
N ILE A 227 0.79 -12.15 -19.60
CA ILE A 227 1.00 -11.83 -21.02
C ILE A 227 -0.05 -12.49 -21.91
N LEU A 228 -0.32 -13.80 -21.78
CA LEU A 228 -1.13 -14.56 -22.74
C LEU A 228 -2.65 -14.50 -22.46
N ARG A 229 -3.10 -14.18 -21.24
CA ARG A 229 -4.53 -14.20 -20.87
C ARG A 229 -5.19 -12.82 -20.73
N GLY A 230 -4.50 -11.73 -21.08
CA GLY A 230 -5.16 -10.48 -21.46
C GLY A 230 -5.39 -9.42 -20.37
N ALA A 231 -4.48 -9.26 -19.41
CA ALA A 231 -4.51 -8.10 -18.51
C ALA A 231 -4.01 -6.80 -19.19
N VAL A 232 -3.12 -6.93 -20.16
CA VAL A 232 -2.73 -5.85 -21.07
C VAL A 232 -3.17 -6.27 -22.45
N PRO A 233 -3.87 -5.42 -23.23
CA PRO A 233 -4.05 -5.70 -24.63
C PRO A 233 -2.65 -5.91 -25.23
N LEU A 234 -2.33 -7.16 -25.60
CA LEU A 234 -1.40 -7.45 -26.68
C LEU A 234 -2.04 -6.89 -27.95
N ALA A 235 -2.23 -5.58 -28.01
CA ALA A 235 -2.62 -4.88 -29.21
C ALA A 235 -1.45 -5.14 -30.15
N ALA A 236 -1.69 -6.14 -31.01
CA ALA A 236 -0.81 -6.70 -32.02
C ALA A 236 0.28 -5.72 -32.38
N VAL A 237 1.55 -6.07 -32.11
CA VAL A 237 2.73 -5.49 -32.77
C VAL A 237 2.47 -4.02 -33.09
N SER A 238 2.41 -3.16 -32.06
CA SER A 238 2.25 -1.73 -32.33
C SER A 238 3.36 -1.31 -33.29
N SER A 239 3.17 -0.23 -34.04
CA SER A 239 4.21 0.27 -34.94
C SER A 239 5.57 0.45 -34.25
N ALA A 240 5.60 0.54 -32.92
CA ALA A 240 6.78 0.66 -32.09
C ALA A 240 7.44 -0.66 -31.63
N LEU A 241 6.72 -1.80 -31.57
CA LEU A 241 7.22 -3.06 -31.00
C LEU A 241 7.07 -4.21 -32.00
N LYS A 242 8.19 -4.70 -32.55
CA LYS A 242 8.25 -5.80 -33.53
C LYS A 242 8.18 -7.18 -32.88
N ILE A 243 8.91 -7.36 -31.78
CA ILE A 243 8.90 -8.58 -30.96
C ILE A 243 8.65 -8.12 -29.52
N GLY A 244 7.57 -8.61 -28.92
CA GLY A 244 7.16 -8.24 -27.56
C GLY A 244 7.57 -9.27 -26.50
N PRO A 245 6.92 -9.21 -25.32
CA PRO A 245 7.16 -10.17 -24.24
C PRO A 245 6.95 -11.63 -24.69
N GLY A 246 7.84 -12.53 -24.27
CA GLY A 246 7.79 -13.96 -24.60
C GLY A 246 9.05 -14.52 -25.28
N ASP A 247 9.99 -13.64 -25.67
CA ASP A 247 11.34 -13.97 -26.12
C ASP A 247 12.37 -13.37 -25.14
N ASP A 248 13.67 -13.66 -25.30
CA ASP A 248 14.74 -13.20 -24.39
C ASP A 248 14.83 -11.66 -24.30
N ALA A 249 14.42 -10.96 -25.35
CA ALA A 249 14.40 -9.51 -25.41
C ALA A 249 13.32 -8.99 -26.37
N ALA A 250 12.82 -7.79 -26.09
CA ALA A 250 11.97 -7.06 -27.00
C ALA A 250 12.76 -6.50 -28.19
N LEU A 251 12.19 -6.57 -29.38
CA LEU A 251 12.69 -5.86 -30.56
C LEU A 251 11.78 -4.66 -30.85
N LEU A 252 12.30 -3.45 -30.68
CA LEU A 252 11.60 -2.22 -31.05
C LEU A 252 11.73 -1.95 -32.56
N SER A 253 10.75 -1.24 -33.11
CA SER A 253 10.86 -0.63 -34.43
C SER A 253 11.93 0.48 -34.44
N SER A 254 12.31 0.95 -35.62
CA SER A 254 13.21 2.10 -35.74
C SER A 254 12.55 3.33 -35.13
N ILE A 255 13.19 3.94 -34.13
CA ILE A 255 12.73 5.17 -33.48
C ILE A 255 13.63 6.31 -33.94
N VAL A 256 13.05 7.42 -34.43
CA VAL A 256 13.83 8.51 -35.02
C VAL A 256 14.56 9.33 -33.95
N ARG A 257 13.86 9.66 -32.86
CA ARG A 257 14.37 10.41 -31.72
C ARG A 257 14.03 9.68 -30.42
N PRO A 258 14.78 8.63 -30.04
CA PRO A 258 14.46 7.87 -28.84
C PRO A 258 14.66 8.72 -27.59
N VAL A 259 13.66 8.72 -26.71
CA VAL A 259 13.72 9.30 -25.37
C VAL A 259 13.47 8.17 -24.38
N VAL A 260 14.27 8.13 -23.32
CA VAL A 260 14.27 7.03 -22.36
C VAL A 260 14.25 7.62 -20.97
N THR A 261 13.40 7.07 -20.11
CA THR A 261 13.37 7.39 -18.68
C THR A 261 13.15 6.13 -17.83
N THR A 262 13.45 6.24 -16.55
CA THR A 262 13.20 5.19 -15.57
C THR A 262 12.70 5.80 -14.26
N ASP A 263 11.75 5.13 -13.64
CA ASP A 263 11.18 5.51 -12.35
C ASP A 263 11.07 4.27 -11.44
N THR A 264 10.95 4.51 -10.13
CA THR A 264 10.88 3.46 -9.14
C THR A 264 9.73 3.69 -8.17
N GLN A 265 8.93 2.64 -7.95
CA GLN A 265 7.81 2.63 -7.02
C GLN A 265 8.08 1.58 -5.95
N ARG A 266 7.89 1.94 -4.69
CA ARG A 266 8.26 1.13 -3.52
C ARG A 266 7.15 1.21 -2.48
N GLU A 267 6.66 0.05 -2.03
CA GLU A 267 5.69 0.00 -0.93
C GLU A 267 6.29 0.63 0.33
N ASN A 268 5.47 1.39 1.07
CA ASN A 268 5.83 2.20 2.24
C ASN A 268 6.68 3.45 1.98
N VAL A 269 7.17 3.66 0.76
CA VAL A 269 7.82 4.91 0.35
C VAL A 269 6.87 5.73 -0.52
N HIS A 270 6.46 5.18 -1.66
CA HIS A 270 5.67 5.89 -2.68
C HIS A 270 4.17 5.56 -2.62
N PHE A 271 3.84 4.36 -2.14
CA PHE A 271 2.46 3.92 -1.97
C PHE A 271 2.31 2.97 -0.78
N ARG A 272 1.08 2.72 -0.34
CA ARG A 272 0.76 1.62 0.58
C ARG A 272 -0.47 0.89 0.06
N ARG A 273 -0.50 -0.44 0.10
CA ARG A 273 -1.67 -1.25 -0.32
C ARG A 273 -2.95 -0.99 0.48
N ARG A 274 -2.85 -0.26 1.60
CA ARG A 274 -4.00 0.22 2.39
C ARG A 274 -4.59 1.55 1.87
N TRP A 275 -3.84 2.30 1.08
CA TRP A 275 -4.26 3.59 0.52
C TRP A 275 -4.91 3.43 -0.85
N GLN A 276 -4.41 2.46 -1.63
CA GLN A 276 -4.75 2.27 -3.03
C GLN A 276 -4.95 0.78 -3.32
N THR A 277 -5.87 0.48 -4.23
CA THR A 277 -6.01 -0.85 -4.83
C THR A 277 -4.84 -1.11 -5.79
N LEU A 278 -4.62 -2.37 -6.17
CA LEU A 278 -3.46 -2.75 -6.99
C LEU A 278 -3.54 -2.20 -8.43
N ASP A 279 -4.73 -2.10 -9.00
CA ASP A 279 -4.97 -1.45 -10.28
C ASP A 279 -4.68 0.05 -10.22
N GLU A 280 -5.11 0.75 -9.16
CA GLU A 280 -4.76 2.16 -8.93
C GLU A 280 -3.24 2.35 -8.81
N ILE A 281 -2.55 1.45 -8.08
CA ILE A 281 -1.08 1.45 -7.95
C ILE A 281 -0.42 1.25 -9.33
N GLY A 282 -0.93 0.31 -10.13
CA GLY A 282 -0.45 0.04 -11.47
C GLY A 282 -0.63 1.24 -12.41
N GLU A 283 -1.80 1.87 -12.40
CA GLU A 283 -2.04 3.10 -13.18
C GLU A 283 -1.14 4.24 -12.75
N LYS A 284 -1.06 4.53 -11.44
CA LYS A 284 -0.23 5.60 -10.88
C LYS A 284 1.24 5.43 -11.31
N ALA A 285 1.79 4.22 -11.19
CA ALA A 285 3.18 3.96 -11.55
C ALA A 285 3.51 4.30 -13.02
N VAL A 286 2.59 3.99 -13.94
CA VAL A 286 2.76 4.33 -15.37
C VAL A 286 2.68 5.84 -15.59
N GLU A 287 1.69 6.52 -15.01
CA GLU A 287 1.51 7.97 -15.18
C GLU A 287 2.70 8.76 -14.61
N ILE A 288 3.27 8.33 -13.47
CA ILE A 288 4.49 8.90 -12.91
C ILE A 288 5.65 8.75 -13.89
N THR A 289 5.92 7.53 -14.34
CA THR A 289 7.02 7.26 -15.29
C THR A 289 6.83 8.05 -16.59
N PHE A 290 5.58 8.24 -17.03
CA PHE A 290 5.26 8.96 -18.26
C PHE A 290 5.31 10.48 -18.09
N SER A 291 5.25 11.01 -16.87
CA SER A 291 5.42 12.44 -16.57
C SER A 291 6.75 12.96 -17.12
N ASP A 292 7.84 12.22 -16.95
CA ASP A 292 9.15 12.53 -17.53
C ASP A 292 9.14 12.60 -19.07
N LEU A 293 8.41 11.67 -19.71
CA LEU A 293 8.25 11.68 -21.16
C LEU A 293 7.43 12.89 -21.62
N ALA A 294 6.37 13.25 -20.89
CA ALA A 294 5.59 14.45 -21.15
C ALA A 294 6.45 15.72 -21.01
N ALA A 295 7.22 15.82 -19.93
CA ALA A 295 8.18 16.90 -19.71
C ALA A 295 9.27 17.00 -20.78
N SER A 296 9.54 15.89 -21.47
CA SER A 296 10.51 15.79 -22.59
C SER A 296 9.87 15.95 -23.98
N TYR A 297 8.56 16.24 -24.06
CA TYR A 297 7.76 16.27 -25.29
C TYR A 297 7.90 14.98 -26.12
N ALA A 298 7.94 13.83 -25.44
CA ALA A 298 8.10 12.53 -26.06
C ALA A 298 6.80 11.72 -26.01
N ARG A 299 6.32 11.27 -27.16
CA ARG A 299 5.17 10.37 -27.22
C ARG A 299 5.57 8.99 -26.69
N PRO A 300 4.88 8.42 -25.69
CA PRO A 300 5.25 7.12 -25.14
C PRO A 300 5.04 6.01 -26.17
N LEU A 301 5.94 5.03 -26.18
CA LEU A 301 5.91 3.89 -27.09
C LEU A 301 5.80 2.57 -26.34
N ALA A 302 6.73 2.32 -25.43
CA ALA A 302 6.85 1.04 -24.74
C ALA A 302 7.25 1.24 -23.28
N LEU A 303 6.71 0.39 -22.40
CA LEU A 303 7.04 0.33 -20.98
C LEU A 303 7.59 -1.05 -20.64
N PHE A 304 8.60 -1.10 -19.78
CA PHE A 304 9.17 -2.33 -19.25
C PHE A 304 9.07 -2.28 -17.73
N VAL A 305 8.65 -3.38 -17.11
CA VAL A 305 8.31 -3.42 -15.68
C VAL A 305 9.05 -4.55 -14.98
N ASN A 306 9.92 -4.20 -14.05
CA ASN A 306 10.58 -5.15 -13.17
C ASN A 306 9.91 -5.14 -11.80
N LEU A 307 9.45 -6.31 -11.35
CA LEU A 307 8.75 -6.49 -10.09
C LEU A 307 9.62 -7.24 -9.09
N SER A 308 9.65 -6.74 -7.85
CA SER A 308 10.03 -7.53 -6.68
C SER A 308 8.81 -7.71 -5.81
N LEU A 309 8.43 -8.96 -5.57
CA LEU A 309 7.13 -9.29 -4.98
C LEU A 309 7.29 -10.13 -3.71
N PRO A 310 6.60 -9.78 -2.60
CA PRO A 310 6.47 -10.67 -1.47
C PRO A 310 5.58 -11.86 -1.82
N SER A 311 5.80 -12.99 -1.16
CA SER A 311 4.96 -14.20 -1.29
C SER A 311 3.52 -14.01 -0.76
N THR A 312 3.20 -12.83 -0.23
CA THR A 312 1.87 -12.46 0.26
C THR A 312 0.98 -11.86 -0.83
N LEU A 313 1.43 -11.78 -2.09
CA LEU A 313 0.61 -11.41 -3.24
C LEU A 313 0.26 -12.67 -4.04
N SER A 314 -1.00 -12.82 -4.39
CA SER A 314 -1.50 -13.91 -5.26
C SER A 314 -1.32 -13.58 -6.73
N ASP A 315 -1.48 -14.57 -7.60
CA ASP A 315 -1.57 -14.34 -9.05
C ASP A 315 -2.71 -13.36 -9.42
N ALA A 316 -3.85 -13.43 -8.72
CA ALA A 316 -5.00 -12.55 -8.97
C ALA A 316 -4.73 -11.08 -8.60
N ASP A 317 -3.95 -10.87 -7.53
CA ASP A 317 -3.47 -9.54 -7.15
C ASP A 317 -2.61 -8.94 -8.28
N LEU A 318 -1.74 -9.77 -8.88
CA LEU A 318 -0.85 -9.35 -9.96
C LEU A 318 -1.60 -9.14 -11.28
N GLU A 319 -2.61 -9.95 -11.58
CA GLU A 319 -3.53 -9.70 -12.70
C GLU A 319 -4.22 -8.33 -12.55
N THR A 320 -4.64 -7.98 -11.33
CA THR A 320 -5.26 -6.67 -11.03
C THR A 320 -4.26 -5.52 -11.20
N LEU A 321 -3.02 -5.68 -10.71
CA LEU A 321 -1.94 -4.71 -10.92
C LEU A 321 -1.68 -4.45 -12.41
N TYR A 322 -1.54 -5.52 -13.20
CA TYR A 322 -1.27 -5.40 -14.64
C TYR A 322 -2.47 -4.88 -15.42
N ALA A 323 -3.71 -5.11 -14.97
CA ALA A 323 -4.90 -4.47 -15.55
C ALA A 323 -4.86 -2.94 -15.40
N GLY A 324 -4.39 -2.43 -14.25
CA GLY A 324 -4.12 -1.02 -14.05
C GLY A 324 -3.05 -0.48 -15.01
N ILE A 325 -1.91 -1.17 -15.09
CA ILE A 325 -0.83 -0.84 -16.05
C ILE A 325 -1.38 -0.81 -17.48
N GLY A 326 -2.15 -1.82 -17.89
CA GLY A 326 -2.75 -1.92 -19.23
C GLY A 326 -3.73 -0.78 -19.53
N THR A 327 -4.50 -0.35 -18.53
CA THR A 327 -5.41 0.80 -18.63
C THR A 327 -4.64 2.09 -18.91
N ALA A 328 -3.56 2.35 -18.16
CA ALA A 328 -2.72 3.52 -18.38
C ALA A 328 -1.95 3.50 -19.71
N LEU A 329 -1.43 2.35 -20.12
CA LEU A 329 -0.77 2.20 -21.42
C LEU A 329 -1.75 2.48 -22.58
N SER A 330 -2.96 1.93 -22.50
CA SER A 330 -3.99 2.10 -23.53
C SER A 330 -4.41 3.56 -23.69
N ARG A 331 -4.45 4.33 -22.58
CA ARG A 331 -4.76 5.77 -22.59
C ARG A 331 -3.81 6.58 -23.47
N HIS A 332 -2.54 6.18 -23.49
CA HIS A 332 -1.47 6.90 -24.21
C HIS A 332 -1.04 6.20 -25.51
N GLY A 333 -1.71 5.11 -25.89
CA GLY A 333 -1.35 4.30 -27.07
C GLY A 333 0.03 3.62 -26.96
N ALA A 334 0.52 3.41 -25.74
CA ALA A 334 1.77 2.72 -25.46
C ALA A 334 1.54 1.22 -25.25
N VAL A 335 2.61 0.43 -25.25
CA VAL A 335 2.55 -1.04 -25.05
C VAL A 335 3.47 -1.52 -23.94
N LEU A 336 3.17 -2.69 -23.37
CA LEU A 336 4.10 -3.38 -22.49
C LEU A 336 5.15 -4.09 -23.34
N GLY A 337 6.40 -3.63 -23.26
CA GLY A 337 7.53 -4.17 -24.00
C GLY A 337 8.16 -5.41 -23.35
N GLY A 338 8.09 -5.54 -22.02
CA GLY A 338 8.70 -6.67 -21.30
C GLY A 338 8.87 -6.38 -19.82
N GLY A 339 9.69 -7.18 -19.15
CA GLY A 339 9.91 -7.04 -17.72
C GLY A 339 10.56 -8.27 -17.10
N ASN A 340 10.70 -8.22 -15.77
CA ASN A 340 11.21 -9.31 -14.96
C ASN A 340 10.39 -9.42 -13.66
N ILE A 341 10.23 -10.62 -13.12
CA ILE A 341 9.60 -10.83 -11.82
C ILE A 341 10.58 -11.54 -10.91
N SER A 342 10.71 -11.07 -9.67
CA SER A 342 11.62 -11.65 -8.68
C SER A 342 10.97 -11.71 -7.31
N SER A 343 11.42 -12.66 -6.49
CA SER A 343 11.03 -12.69 -5.08
C SER A 343 11.68 -11.54 -4.31
N GLY A 344 10.89 -10.89 -3.46
CA GLY A 344 11.28 -9.74 -2.66
C GLY A 344 10.68 -9.79 -1.26
N ARG A 345 11.23 -9.01 -0.33
CA ARG A 345 10.62 -8.83 1.01
C ARG A 345 9.45 -7.87 0.99
N GLU A 346 9.54 -6.84 0.16
CA GLU A 346 8.55 -5.78 0.00
C GLU A 346 8.15 -5.67 -1.47
N PHE A 347 6.95 -5.12 -1.71
CA PHE A 347 6.48 -4.91 -3.07
C PHE A 347 7.19 -3.70 -3.68
N SER A 348 7.88 -3.92 -4.79
CA SER A 348 8.57 -2.89 -5.55
C SER A 348 8.38 -3.04 -7.06
N MET A 349 8.37 -1.91 -7.77
CA MET A 349 8.30 -1.84 -9.22
C MET A 349 9.39 -0.90 -9.72
N ASP A 350 10.21 -1.36 -10.66
CA ASP A 350 11.12 -0.51 -11.43
C ASP A 350 10.60 -0.43 -12.86
N LEU A 351 10.34 0.78 -13.31
CA LEU A 351 9.72 1.07 -14.59
C LEU A 351 10.74 1.71 -15.51
N PHE A 352 10.73 1.28 -16.76
CA PHE A 352 11.57 1.83 -17.82
C PHE A 352 10.68 2.13 -19.02
N ALA A 353 10.65 3.39 -19.44
CA ALA A 353 9.80 3.82 -20.54
C ALA A 353 10.64 4.34 -21.72
N VAL A 354 10.20 3.98 -22.92
CA VAL A 354 10.74 4.44 -24.19
C VAL A 354 9.67 5.27 -24.88
N GLY A 355 10.05 6.48 -25.30
CA GLY A 355 9.23 7.38 -26.09
C GLY A 355 9.94 7.81 -27.38
N GLU A 356 9.18 8.48 -28.25
CA GLU A 356 9.67 9.18 -29.44
C GLU A 356 9.54 10.69 -29.22
N GLY A 357 10.67 11.38 -29.16
CA GLY A 357 10.74 12.82 -28.95
C GLY A 357 10.19 13.63 -30.11
N HIS A 358 9.67 14.81 -29.82
CA HIS A 358 9.19 15.76 -30.82
C HIS A 358 10.24 16.01 -31.94
N PRO A 359 9.85 16.07 -33.22
CA PRO A 359 10.79 16.14 -34.35
C PRO A 359 11.69 17.37 -34.33
N GLU A 360 11.24 18.48 -33.76
CA GLU A 360 11.94 19.77 -33.85
C GLU A 360 12.55 20.25 -32.52
N ILE A 361 12.00 19.83 -31.38
CA ILE A 361 12.38 20.37 -30.07
C ILE A 361 12.58 19.26 -29.05
N PHE A 362 13.54 19.45 -28.15
CA PHE A 362 13.68 18.68 -26.93
C PHE A 362 13.90 19.70 -25.81
N PRO A 363 12.96 19.86 -24.88
CA PRO A 363 13.08 20.85 -23.82
C PRO A 363 14.21 20.46 -22.87
N GLN A 364 14.91 21.46 -22.34
CA GLN A 364 16.00 21.26 -21.39
C GLN A 364 15.83 22.23 -20.22
N ARG A 365 16.15 21.75 -19.01
CA ARG A 365 16.19 22.58 -17.79
C ARG A 365 17.15 23.77 -17.91
N SER A 366 18.14 23.69 -18.80
CA SER A 366 19.17 24.72 -19.03
C SER A 366 18.78 25.82 -20.03
N CYS A 367 17.52 25.85 -20.49
CA CYS A 367 17.08 26.79 -21.52
C CYS A 367 16.36 28.04 -21.00
N ALA A 368 16.07 28.15 -19.70
CA ALA A 368 15.53 29.38 -19.11
C ALA A 368 16.55 30.53 -19.21
N ARG A 369 16.05 31.75 -19.43
CA ARG A 369 16.86 32.96 -19.60
C ARG A 369 16.40 34.08 -18.67
N PRO A 370 17.29 35.00 -18.27
CA PRO A 370 16.86 36.23 -17.61
C PRO A 370 15.79 36.97 -18.41
N GLY A 371 14.68 37.31 -17.76
CA GLY A 371 13.51 37.94 -18.38
C GLY A 371 12.36 36.98 -18.71
N ASP A 372 12.61 35.66 -18.73
CA ASP A 372 11.54 34.68 -18.83
C ASP A 372 10.70 34.68 -17.55
N GLY A 373 9.38 34.53 -17.69
CA GLY A 373 8.54 34.13 -16.56
C GLY A 373 8.67 32.64 -16.30
N LEU A 374 8.39 32.23 -15.06
CA LEU A 374 8.28 30.84 -14.66
C LEU A 374 6.81 30.50 -14.43
N TYR A 375 6.35 29.42 -15.04
CA TYR A 375 4.93 29.04 -15.09
C TYR A 375 4.76 27.56 -14.80
N VAL A 376 3.57 27.21 -14.30
CA VAL A 376 3.15 25.82 -14.11
C VAL A 376 1.85 25.56 -14.84
N THR A 377 1.63 24.32 -15.27
CA THR A 377 0.35 23.89 -15.86
C THR A 377 -0.76 23.84 -14.81
N GLY A 378 -0.46 23.35 -13.61
CA GLY A 378 -1.34 23.42 -12.44
C GLY A 378 -2.61 22.56 -12.52
N PRO A 379 -3.42 22.52 -11.45
CA PRO A 379 -3.15 23.01 -10.08
C PRO A 379 -2.07 22.18 -9.35
N ILE A 380 -1.39 22.79 -8.36
CA ILE A 380 -0.30 22.18 -7.55
C ILE A 380 -0.60 22.23 -6.04
N GLY A 381 0.13 21.45 -5.24
CA GLY A 381 0.02 21.33 -3.78
C GLY A 381 -1.09 20.39 -3.31
N LEU A 382 -1.89 19.86 -4.22
CA LEU A 382 -3.04 19.01 -3.94
C LEU A 382 -2.60 17.60 -3.53
N SER A 383 -1.60 17.04 -4.21
CA SER A 383 -1.10 15.68 -3.98
C SER A 383 -0.57 15.52 -2.55
N ARG A 384 0.23 16.50 -2.08
CA ARG A 384 0.73 16.53 -0.70
C ARG A 384 -0.39 16.52 0.34
N ALA A 385 -1.46 17.29 0.14
CA ALA A 385 -2.60 17.29 1.06
C ALA A 385 -3.38 15.97 0.99
N GLY A 386 -3.47 15.35 -0.18
CA GLY A 386 -4.05 14.01 -0.37
C GLY A 386 -3.30 12.93 0.41
N LEU A 387 -1.96 12.95 0.34
CA LEU A 387 -1.10 12.06 1.12
C LEU A 387 -1.32 12.23 2.62
N GLU A 388 -1.47 13.45 3.10
CA GLU A 388 -1.76 13.70 4.51
C GLU A 388 -3.12 13.15 4.94
N CYS A 389 -4.16 13.32 4.12
CA CYS A 389 -5.47 12.70 4.36
C CYS A 389 -5.37 11.17 4.45
N LEU A 390 -4.61 10.54 3.54
CA LEU A 390 -4.38 9.10 3.54
C LEU A 390 -3.58 8.61 4.76
N ASN A 391 -2.69 9.44 5.30
CA ASN A 391 -1.94 9.15 6.51
C ASN A 391 -2.79 9.22 7.78
N THR A 392 -3.71 10.19 7.86
CA THR A 392 -4.61 10.38 9.00
C THR A 392 -5.88 9.53 8.91
N GLY A 393 -6.19 8.98 7.73
CA GLY A 393 -7.42 8.25 7.45
C GLY A 393 -8.63 9.16 7.25
N GLU A 394 -8.38 10.45 6.97
CA GLU A 394 -9.42 11.45 6.70
C GLU A 394 -9.97 11.28 5.28
N THR A 395 -11.29 11.36 5.14
CA THR A 395 -11.98 11.11 3.86
C THR A 395 -12.77 12.32 3.35
N ASP A 396 -12.72 13.45 4.06
CA ASP A 396 -13.53 14.64 3.78
C ASP A 396 -13.06 15.42 2.54
N TYR A 397 -11.90 15.07 2.01
CA TYR A 397 -11.24 15.74 0.89
C TYR A 397 -10.96 14.76 -0.28
N PRO A 398 -12.00 14.20 -0.92
CA PRO A 398 -11.83 13.18 -1.96
C PRO A 398 -11.02 13.67 -3.17
N GLU A 399 -11.12 14.95 -3.55
CA GLU A 399 -10.34 15.54 -4.64
C GLU A 399 -8.83 15.54 -4.34
N LEU A 400 -8.43 15.84 -3.10
CA LEU A 400 -7.02 15.85 -2.70
C LEU A 400 -6.46 14.42 -2.71
N ILE A 401 -7.22 13.49 -2.13
CA ILE A 401 -6.89 12.07 -2.11
C ILE A 401 -6.74 11.53 -3.53
N GLU A 402 -7.67 11.88 -4.43
CA GLU A 402 -7.62 11.44 -5.82
C GLU A 402 -6.40 11.99 -6.57
N LYS A 403 -6.02 13.25 -6.33
CA LYS A 403 -4.83 13.83 -6.98
C LYS A 403 -3.54 13.11 -6.57
N PHE A 404 -3.44 12.61 -5.34
CA PHE A 404 -2.33 11.74 -4.92
C PHE A 404 -2.41 10.33 -5.52
N LYS A 405 -3.61 9.74 -5.53
CA LYS A 405 -3.81 8.35 -5.96
C LYS A 405 -3.71 8.16 -7.47
N SER A 406 -4.16 9.15 -8.23
CA SER A 406 -4.35 9.04 -9.68
C SER A 406 -3.79 10.28 -10.41
N PRO A 407 -2.48 10.60 -10.28
CA PRO A 407 -1.87 11.65 -11.08
C PRO A 407 -1.96 11.34 -12.57
N ARG A 408 -1.79 12.38 -13.41
CA ARG A 408 -1.85 12.26 -14.88
C ARG A 408 -0.63 12.93 -15.50
N ALA A 409 0.10 12.20 -16.34
CA ALA A 409 1.15 12.79 -17.16
C ALA A 409 0.54 13.83 -18.11
N ARG A 410 1.05 15.07 -18.06
CA ARG A 410 0.50 16.22 -18.78
C ARG A 410 0.90 16.27 -20.26
N PHE A 411 0.67 15.18 -21.01
CA PHE A 411 0.89 15.16 -22.47
C PHE A 411 0.02 16.18 -23.21
N ASP A 412 -1.17 16.46 -22.68
CA ASP A 412 -2.08 17.52 -23.14
C ASP A 412 -1.40 18.90 -23.14
N ALA A 413 -0.67 19.22 -22.07
CA ALA A 413 0.09 20.46 -21.98
C ALA A 413 1.40 20.39 -22.78
N ALA A 414 2.08 19.26 -22.75
CA ALA A 414 3.35 19.04 -23.47
C ALA A 414 3.22 19.34 -24.97
N GLU A 415 2.15 18.87 -25.62
CA GLU A 415 1.86 19.14 -27.04
C GLU A 415 1.74 20.65 -27.31
N ILE A 416 1.00 21.36 -26.45
CA ILE A 416 0.81 22.81 -26.57
C ILE A 416 2.13 23.56 -26.36
N LEU A 417 2.94 23.17 -25.36
CA LEU A 417 4.22 23.82 -25.10
C LEU A 417 5.22 23.57 -26.25
N ALA A 418 5.18 22.39 -26.87
CA ALA A 418 5.97 22.08 -28.06
C ALA A 418 5.55 22.92 -29.27
N ASP A 419 4.25 23.10 -29.52
CA ASP A 419 3.71 23.96 -30.61
C ASP A 419 4.26 25.40 -30.51
N PHE A 420 4.44 25.89 -29.28
CA PHE A 420 4.98 27.23 -29.01
C PHE A 420 6.52 27.26 -28.91
N ASN A 421 7.21 26.14 -29.18
CA ASN A 421 8.65 26.00 -29.08
C ASN A 421 9.23 26.40 -27.71
N VAL A 422 8.53 26.05 -26.62
CA VAL A 422 9.02 26.29 -25.26
C VAL A 422 10.20 25.36 -24.98
N ALA A 423 11.41 25.94 -24.93
CA ALA A 423 12.66 25.20 -24.83
C ALA A 423 13.05 24.79 -23.39
N CYS A 424 12.41 25.36 -22.37
CA CYS A 424 12.67 25.04 -20.97
C CYS A 424 11.42 24.47 -20.31
N ALA A 425 11.44 23.18 -20.00
CA ALA A 425 10.38 22.49 -19.27
C ALA A 425 10.96 21.34 -18.43
N MET A 426 10.25 20.98 -17.37
CA MET A 426 10.37 19.73 -16.62
C MET A 426 9.04 19.42 -15.91
N ASP A 427 8.87 18.24 -15.35
CA ASP A 427 7.74 17.95 -14.47
C ASP A 427 8.00 18.41 -13.02
N ILE A 428 6.95 18.42 -12.20
CA ILE A 428 6.98 18.74 -10.77
C ILE A 428 6.74 17.47 -9.97
N SER A 429 7.81 16.87 -9.45
CA SER A 429 7.79 15.61 -8.69
C SER A 429 8.33 15.78 -7.27
N ASP A 430 9.38 16.58 -7.08
CA ASP A 430 9.97 16.88 -5.75
C ASP A 430 9.35 18.13 -5.10
N GLY A 431 8.49 18.82 -5.84
CA GLY A 431 7.80 20.04 -5.46
C GLY A 431 8.39 21.27 -6.12
N LEU A 432 7.55 22.29 -6.31
CA LEU A 432 7.85 23.47 -7.13
C LEU A 432 9.20 24.14 -6.76
N ALA A 433 9.50 24.27 -5.47
CA ALA A 433 10.74 24.90 -5.01
C ALA A 433 11.99 24.08 -5.39
N GLY A 434 11.93 22.75 -5.24
CA GLY A 434 13.03 21.86 -5.61
C GLY A 434 13.28 21.87 -7.12
N ASP A 435 12.20 21.70 -7.89
CA ASP A 435 12.27 21.61 -9.35
C ASP A 435 12.63 22.94 -10.01
N ALA A 436 12.15 24.08 -9.49
CA ALA A 436 12.65 25.38 -9.89
C ALA A 436 14.15 25.55 -9.58
N GLY A 437 14.62 24.99 -8.46
CA GLY A 437 16.05 24.95 -8.12
C GLY A 437 16.89 24.23 -9.17
N HIS A 438 16.37 23.11 -9.70
CA HIS A 438 17.00 22.38 -10.79
C HIS A 438 17.08 23.22 -12.09
N ILE A 439 16.01 23.93 -12.47
CA ILE A 439 16.03 24.86 -13.61
C ILE A 439 17.06 25.98 -13.37
N ALA A 440 16.98 26.65 -12.22
CA ALA A 440 17.86 27.78 -11.87
C ALA A 440 19.34 27.38 -11.99
N ALA A 441 19.70 26.23 -11.42
CA ALA A 441 21.06 25.69 -11.46
C ALA A 441 21.51 25.35 -12.89
N ALA A 442 20.68 24.63 -13.66
CA ALA A 442 21.00 24.20 -15.01
C ALA A 442 21.13 25.38 -15.98
N SER A 443 20.25 26.38 -15.86
CA SER A 443 20.24 27.60 -16.69
C SER A 443 21.21 28.68 -16.23
N LYS A 444 21.80 28.55 -15.03
CA LYS A 444 22.63 29.58 -14.41
C LYS A 444 21.90 30.92 -14.29
N VAL A 445 20.67 30.86 -13.78
CA VAL A 445 19.80 32.01 -13.48
C VAL A 445 19.44 32.01 -12.00
N ALA A 446 18.96 33.14 -11.50
CA ALA A 446 18.23 33.19 -10.24
C ALA A 446 16.73 33.15 -10.53
N ILE A 447 15.94 32.41 -9.75
CA ILE A 447 14.49 32.40 -9.86
C ILE A 447 13.93 33.11 -8.63
N ARG A 448 13.08 34.11 -8.86
CA ARG A 448 12.31 34.77 -7.79
C ARG A 448 10.86 34.36 -7.90
N PHE A 449 10.34 33.71 -6.86
CA PHE A 449 8.92 33.40 -6.77
C PHE A 449 8.09 34.67 -6.58
N GLU A 450 6.82 34.60 -7.01
CA GLU A 450 5.80 35.59 -6.64
C GLU A 450 5.61 35.61 -5.11
N ASP A 451 5.31 36.77 -4.55
CA ASP A 451 5.13 36.92 -3.08
C ASP A 451 3.93 36.11 -2.57
N SER A 452 2.94 35.86 -3.44
CA SER A 452 1.81 34.97 -3.17
C SER A 452 1.20 34.46 -4.48
N PHE A 453 0.89 33.17 -4.56
CA PHE A 453 0.17 32.61 -5.69
C PHE A 453 -1.32 32.94 -5.59
N SER A 454 -1.84 33.61 -6.61
CA SER A 454 -3.26 33.98 -6.67
C SER A 454 -4.20 32.81 -6.94
N ASN A 455 -3.67 31.68 -7.41
CA ASN A 455 -4.44 30.53 -7.88
C ASN A 455 -4.39 29.35 -6.89
N VAL A 456 -4.75 29.60 -5.63
CA VAL A 456 -4.83 28.53 -4.62
C VAL A 456 -6.09 27.68 -4.87
N PRO A 457 -5.96 26.35 -5.06
CA PRO A 457 -7.12 25.48 -5.23
C PRO A 457 -8.08 25.55 -4.03
N PRO A 458 -9.41 25.64 -4.23
CA PRO A 458 -10.37 25.76 -3.14
C PRO A 458 -10.30 24.61 -2.12
N ALA A 459 -10.13 23.37 -2.59
CA ALA A 459 -10.00 22.19 -1.73
C ALA A 459 -8.74 22.26 -0.84
N LEU A 460 -7.60 22.68 -1.41
CA LEU A 460 -6.37 22.89 -0.66
C LEU A 460 -6.53 24.01 0.38
N ALA A 461 -7.15 25.13 -0.01
CA ALA A 461 -7.38 26.24 0.90
C ALA A 461 -8.29 25.85 2.07
N GLN A 462 -9.31 25.02 1.84
CA GLN A 462 -10.18 24.50 2.88
C GLN A 462 -9.44 23.57 3.84
N PHE A 463 -8.71 22.59 3.29
CA PHE A 463 -7.87 21.67 4.08
C PHE A 463 -6.89 22.45 4.97
N CYS A 464 -6.15 23.40 4.38
CA CYS A 464 -5.18 24.19 5.11
C CYS A 464 -5.81 25.02 6.24
N ARG A 465 -6.98 25.61 6.03
CA ARG A 465 -7.71 26.33 7.09
C ARG A 465 -8.12 25.41 8.25
N GLN A 466 -8.60 24.20 7.95
CA GLN A 466 -9.04 23.25 8.97
C GLN A 466 -7.86 22.68 9.78
N HIS A 467 -6.71 22.50 9.14
CA HIS A 467 -5.53 21.89 9.73
C HIS A 467 -4.47 22.90 10.21
N GLY A 468 -4.77 24.21 10.14
CA GLY A 468 -3.86 25.27 10.60
C GLY A 468 -2.57 25.38 9.78
N LYS A 469 -2.63 25.13 8.47
CA LYS A 469 -1.50 25.15 7.54
C LYS A 469 -1.58 26.34 6.59
N ASP A 470 -0.44 26.67 5.97
CA ASP A 470 -0.37 27.65 4.89
C ASP A 470 -0.45 26.94 3.52
N PRO A 471 -1.45 27.28 2.67
CA PRO A 471 -1.54 26.71 1.33
C PRO A 471 -0.36 27.09 0.43
N GLN A 472 0.28 28.25 0.62
CA GLN A 472 1.42 28.65 -0.23
C GLN A 472 2.62 27.74 0.02
N SER A 473 2.93 27.45 1.29
CA SER A 473 3.94 26.45 1.64
C SER A 473 3.64 25.09 1.00
N MET A 474 2.39 24.62 1.04
CA MET A 474 2.00 23.34 0.43
C MET A 474 2.19 23.33 -1.10
N MET A 475 1.92 24.45 -1.78
CA MET A 475 2.15 24.59 -3.23
C MET A 475 3.65 24.68 -3.58
N LEU A 476 4.48 25.21 -2.69
CA LEU A 476 5.93 25.35 -2.91
C LEU A 476 6.70 24.05 -2.66
N SER A 477 6.37 23.33 -1.58
CA SER A 477 7.13 22.15 -1.14
C SER A 477 6.39 20.83 -1.34
N GLY A 478 5.12 20.84 -1.75
CA GLY A 478 4.38 19.63 -2.05
C GLY A 478 4.90 18.97 -3.33
N GLY A 479 5.39 17.74 -3.21
CA GLY A 479 5.76 16.89 -4.34
C GLY A 479 4.61 16.06 -4.90
N GLU A 480 4.93 15.23 -5.90
CA GLU A 480 4.03 14.29 -6.58
C GLU A 480 2.79 14.95 -7.23
N ASP A 481 2.89 16.19 -7.71
CA ASP A 481 1.81 16.84 -8.45
C ASP A 481 1.78 16.41 -9.93
N TYR A 482 2.95 16.12 -10.52
CA TYR A 482 3.17 15.70 -11.92
C TYR A 482 2.62 16.68 -12.96
N GLU A 483 2.58 17.96 -12.58
CA GLU A 483 2.36 19.09 -13.48
C GLU A 483 3.66 19.48 -14.20
N LEU A 484 3.60 20.26 -15.28
CA LEU A 484 4.81 20.77 -15.95
C LEU A 484 5.19 22.16 -15.43
N LEU A 485 6.45 22.33 -15.08
CA LEU A 485 7.14 23.59 -14.80
C LEU A 485 7.90 24.03 -16.05
N PHE A 486 7.66 25.25 -16.53
CA PHE A 486 8.31 25.75 -17.73
C PHE A 486 8.65 27.23 -17.66
N ALA A 487 9.62 27.65 -18.46
CA ALA A 487 10.07 29.04 -18.56
C ALA A 487 9.95 29.55 -20.00
N CYS A 488 9.36 30.73 -20.16
CA CYS A 488 9.26 31.42 -21.45
C CYS A 488 8.99 32.92 -21.31
N LEU A 489 9.05 33.63 -22.43
CA LEU A 489 8.71 35.04 -22.48
C LEU A 489 7.24 35.29 -22.08
N PRO A 490 6.93 36.35 -21.31
CA PRO A 490 5.56 36.68 -20.89
C PRO A 490 4.56 36.79 -22.05
N GLU A 491 4.98 37.32 -23.20
CA GLU A 491 4.11 37.46 -24.38
C GLU A 491 3.72 36.09 -24.97
N LEU A 492 4.61 35.11 -24.88
CA LEU A 492 4.35 33.74 -25.32
C LEU A 492 3.39 33.05 -24.34
N PHE A 493 3.60 33.23 -23.03
CA PHE A 493 2.71 32.69 -22.01
C PHE A 493 1.26 33.15 -22.17
N LEU A 494 1.02 34.41 -22.55
CA LEU A 494 -0.34 34.90 -22.82
C LEU A 494 -1.05 34.14 -23.96
N GLN A 495 -0.30 33.52 -24.88
CA GLN A 495 -0.85 32.66 -25.93
C GLN A 495 -1.06 31.23 -25.42
N ILE A 496 -0.08 30.70 -24.68
CA ILE A 496 -0.16 29.37 -24.04
C ILE A 496 -1.36 29.30 -23.09
N LYS A 497 -1.56 30.31 -22.24
CA LYS A 497 -2.67 30.38 -21.27
C LYS A 497 -4.06 30.33 -21.90
N LYS A 498 -4.20 30.72 -23.18
CA LYS A 498 -5.48 30.57 -23.90
C LYS A 498 -5.80 29.11 -24.22
N ARG A 499 -4.78 28.26 -24.34
CA ARG A 499 -4.92 26.82 -24.60
C ARG A 499 -4.80 25.98 -23.32
N ILE A 500 -4.16 26.52 -22.27
CA ILE A 500 -4.07 25.91 -20.93
C ILE A 500 -4.58 26.94 -19.91
N PRO A 501 -5.91 27.12 -19.74
CA PRO A 501 -6.49 28.16 -18.89
C PRO A 501 -6.08 28.09 -17.42
N GLU A 502 -5.82 26.88 -16.92
CA GLU A 502 -5.35 26.60 -15.56
C GLU A 502 -3.91 27.04 -15.30
N ALA A 503 -3.11 27.24 -16.35
CA ALA A 503 -1.71 27.61 -16.21
C ALA A 503 -1.57 29.01 -15.61
N PHE A 504 -0.60 29.13 -14.70
CA PHE A 504 -0.36 30.38 -13.98
C PHE A 504 1.13 30.62 -13.73
N GLN A 505 1.46 31.89 -13.52
CA GLN A 505 2.81 32.32 -13.22
C GLN A 505 3.12 32.07 -11.75
N VAL A 506 4.31 31.52 -11.51
CA VAL A 506 4.84 31.24 -10.17
C VAL A 506 6.07 32.09 -9.88
N GLY A 507 6.77 32.61 -10.88
CA GLY A 507 7.93 33.47 -10.65
C GLY A 507 8.51 34.08 -11.91
N ILE A 508 9.75 34.56 -11.80
CA ILE A 508 10.53 35.16 -12.89
C ILE A 508 11.99 34.73 -12.82
N CYS A 509 12.59 34.50 -13.99
CA CYS A 509 14.01 34.23 -14.15
C CYS A 509 14.81 35.54 -14.24
N LEU A 510 15.84 35.67 -13.42
CA LEU A 510 16.71 36.84 -13.27
C LEU A 510 18.16 36.46 -13.55
N PRO A 511 19.05 37.45 -13.85
CA PRO A 511 20.48 37.20 -13.89
C PRO A 511 20.95 36.61 -12.55
N PHE A 512 21.78 35.57 -12.60
CA PHE A 512 22.30 34.94 -11.39
C PHE A 512 23.07 35.93 -10.52
N SER A 513 22.69 36.04 -9.25
CA SER A 513 23.23 37.01 -8.28
C SER A 513 23.97 36.35 -7.10
N GLY A 514 24.21 35.03 -7.15
CA GLY A 514 24.87 34.27 -6.08
C GLY A 514 23.93 33.32 -5.33
N GLU A 515 22.62 33.50 -5.47
CA GLU A 515 21.58 32.60 -4.93
C GLU A 515 20.71 32.07 -6.07
N LEU A 516 20.30 30.80 -6.00
CA LEU A 516 19.49 30.15 -7.03
C LEU A 516 18.01 30.51 -6.92
N ILE A 517 17.46 30.45 -5.71
CA ILE A 517 16.06 30.76 -5.42
C ILE A 517 15.99 31.97 -4.50
N LEU A 518 15.21 32.96 -4.89
CA LEU A 518 14.91 34.17 -4.13
C LEU A 518 13.46 34.12 -3.64
N ASN A 519 13.20 34.72 -2.47
CA ASN A 519 11.88 34.74 -1.81
C ASN A 519 11.32 33.35 -1.46
N LEU A 520 12.17 32.36 -1.17
CA LEU A 520 11.70 31.08 -0.64
C LEU A 520 11.38 31.21 0.86
N PRO A 521 10.16 30.88 1.32
CA PRO A 521 9.83 30.83 2.74
C PRO A 521 10.72 29.82 3.47
N ALA A 522 11.13 30.12 4.71
CA ALA A 522 11.99 29.25 5.51
C ALA A 522 11.41 27.85 5.76
N GLU A 523 10.08 27.72 5.67
CA GLU A 523 9.30 26.51 5.90
C GLU A 523 9.18 25.62 4.63
N ALA A 524 9.46 26.17 3.45
CA ALA A 524 9.39 25.45 2.18
C ALA A 524 10.72 24.74 1.90
N ARG A 525 10.90 23.52 2.44
CA ARG A 525 11.99 22.62 2.06
C ARG A 525 11.48 21.53 1.12
N ALA A 526 12.23 21.25 0.06
CA ALA A 526 11.95 20.15 -0.86
C ALA A 526 12.17 18.79 -0.18
N PHE A 527 11.50 17.76 -0.69
CA PHE A 527 11.65 16.37 -0.25
C PHE A 527 13.02 15.83 -0.71
N ASP A 528 13.75 15.15 0.17
CA ASP A 528 15.04 14.51 -0.15
C ASP A 528 15.14 13.09 0.44
N HIS A 529 15.23 12.09 -0.42
CA HIS A 529 15.39 10.68 -0.04
C HIS A 529 16.60 10.40 0.87
N GLY A 530 17.65 11.22 0.80
CA GLY A 530 18.86 11.06 1.61
C GLY A 530 18.73 11.57 3.05
N THR A 531 17.86 12.55 3.29
CA THR A 531 17.79 13.29 4.56
C THR A 531 16.42 13.21 5.26
N ASP A 532 15.33 13.02 4.52
CA ASP A 532 13.98 12.87 5.06
C ASP A 532 13.66 11.41 5.41
N ARG A 533 14.32 10.92 6.48
CA ARG A 533 13.95 9.65 7.13
C ARG A 533 12.71 9.81 8.01
N GLN A 534 11.58 10.24 7.45
CA GLN A 534 10.29 10.15 8.13
C GLN A 534 9.16 9.81 7.16
N VAL A 535 8.96 8.50 6.93
CA VAL A 535 7.67 7.90 6.52
C VAL A 535 7.49 6.55 7.20
#